data_AF-A0A4E0S3K1-F1
#
_entry.id   AF-A0A4E0S3K1-F1
#
_cell.length_a   1.000
_cell.length_b   1.000
_cell.length_c   1.000
_cell.angle_alpha   90.00
_cell.angle_beta   90.00
_cell.angle_gamma   90.00
#
_symmetry.space_group_name_H-M   'P 1'
#
loop_
_entity.id
_entity.type
_entity.pdbx_description
1 polymer ?
#
loop_
_entity_poly.entity_id
_entity_poly.type
_entity_poly.pdbx_seq_one_letter_code
_entity_poly.pdbx_strand_id
1 'polypeptide(L)'
;MSTSSEKSIGLTLREDDRLMVLSSTAYEVDGKRVKPSCVEQTVEYLGLAFNSKGRALLRPTGKLEPVSQNIAQAPPKPHQYPDILARFGLSKPNHELILGMAHRRTLKRVDIIVR
;
A
#
# COMPACT_ATOMS: atom_id res chain seq x y z
N MET A 1 3.55 -30.46 -4.54
CA MET A 1 3.57 -29.19 -3.79
C MET A 1 5.04 -28.79 -3.64
N SER A 2 5.64 -28.14 -4.65
CA SER A 2 7.04 -27.68 -4.52
C SER A 2 7.06 -26.45 -3.63
N THR A 3 7.83 -26.51 -2.55
CA THR A 3 8.00 -25.38 -1.64
C THR A 3 8.83 -24.31 -2.36
N SER A 4 8.36 -23.07 -2.28
CA SER A 4 8.90 -21.86 -2.92
C SER A 4 10.28 -21.43 -2.34
N SER A 5 11.14 -22.38 -2.00
CA SER A 5 12.45 -22.13 -1.37
C SER A 5 13.37 -21.32 -2.28
N GLU A 6 13.30 -21.50 -3.60
CA GLU A 6 14.14 -20.76 -4.56
C GLU A 6 13.80 -19.27 -4.66
N LYS A 7 12.60 -18.86 -4.22
CA LYS A 7 12.13 -17.47 -4.30
C LYS A 7 12.17 -16.74 -2.95
N SER A 8 12.60 -17.42 -1.90
CA SER A 8 12.63 -16.87 -0.54
C SER A 8 14.06 -16.77 -0.04
N ILE A 9 14.44 -15.58 0.42
CA ILE A 9 15.69 -15.37 1.15
C ILE A 9 15.40 -15.52 2.65
N GLY A 10 16.18 -16.37 3.32
CA GLY A 10 16.12 -16.53 4.77
C GLY A 10 16.74 -15.34 5.49
N LEU A 11 16.09 -14.90 6.56
CA LEU A 11 16.63 -13.88 7.47
C LEU A 11 17.37 -14.59 8.62
N THR A 12 18.67 -14.30 8.79
CA THR A 12 19.46 -14.90 9.88
C THR A 12 19.37 -14.04 11.13
N LEU A 13 18.77 -14.59 12.19
CA LEU A 13 18.79 -13.98 13.52
C LEU A 13 20.04 -14.47 14.28
N ARG A 14 20.67 -13.56 15.04
CA ARG A 14 21.79 -13.86 15.94
C ARG A 14 21.47 -13.34 17.33
N GLU A 15 22.03 -13.97 18.35
CA GLU A 15 21.95 -13.45 19.72
C GLU A 15 23.04 -12.39 19.94
N ASP A 16 22.65 -11.26 20.50
CA ASP A 16 23.52 -10.15 20.89
C ASP A 16 23.06 -9.67 22.27
N ASP A 17 23.87 -9.93 23.30
CA ASP A 17 23.62 -9.51 24.68
C ASP A 17 22.20 -9.87 25.21
N ARG A 18 21.77 -11.12 24.98
CA ARG A 18 20.42 -11.69 25.29
C ARG A 18 19.26 -11.14 24.46
N LEU A 19 19.54 -10.38 23.40
CA LEU A 19 18.55 -9.94 22.42
C LEU A 19 18.74 -10.68 21.10
N MET A 20 17.64 -11.07 20.46
CA MET A 20 17.70 -11.60 19.09
C MET A 20 17.75 -10.43 18.12
N VAL A 21 18.86 -10.30 17.40
CA VAL A 21 19.12 -9.24 16.43
C VAL A 21 19.23 -9.83 15.05
N LEU A 22 18.72 -9.11 14.05
CA LEU A 22 18.93 -9.48 12.65
C LEU A 22 20.42 -9.35 12.30
N SER A 23 21.00 -10.40 11.72
CA SER A 23 22.37 -10.34 11.23
C SER A 23 22.47 -9.31 10.10
N SER A 24 23.57 -8.55 10.08
CA SER A 24 23.85 -7.58 9.01
C SER A 24 24.24 -8.34 7.73
N THR A 25 23.24 -8.88 7.06
CA THR A 25 23.41 -9.63 5.81
C THR A 25 23.22 -8.70 4.62
N ALA A 26 24.18 -8.73 3.69
CA ALA A 26 24.03 -8.06 2.42
C ALA A 26 23.11 -8.91 1.52
N TYR A 27 22.02 -8.31 1.03
CA TYR A 27 21.14 -8.96 0.08
C TYR A 27 21.47 -8.52 -1.33
N GLU A 28 21.41 -9.44 -2.29
CA GLU A 28 21.59 -9.17 -3.71
C GLU A 28 20.39 -9.68 -4.49
N VAL A 29 19.93 -8.87 -5.45
CA VAL A 29 18.87 -9.22 -6.40
C VAL A 29 19.41 -8.93 -7.79
N ASP A 30 19.44 -9.93 -8.66
CA ASP A 30 20.00 -9.85 -10.02
C ASP A 30 21.43 -9.27 -10.06
N GLY A 31 22.29 -9.69 -9.11
CA GLY A 31 23.67 -9.21 -9.00
C GLY A 31 23.82 -7.77 -8.52
N LYS A 32 22.73 -7.12 -8.07
CA LYS A 32 22.74 -5.78 -7.47
C LYS A 32 22.49 -5.86 -5.98
N ARG A 33 23.39 -5.26 -5.20
CA ARG A 33 23.23 -5.16 -3.75
C ARG A 33 22.05 -4.27 -3.39
N VAL A 34 21.14 -4.81 -2.60
CA VAL A 34 20.00 -4.10 -2.03
C VAL A 34 20.51 -3.18 -0.91
N LYS A 35 20.25 -1.88 -1.05
CA LYS A 35 20.59 -0.93 0.01
C LYS A 35 19.58 -1.06 1.15
N PRO A 36 20.04 -1.09 2.41
CA PRO A 36 19.14 -1.05 3.55
C PRO A 36 18.35 0.27 3.53
N SER A 37 17.05 0.16 3.76
CA SER A 37 16.14 1.30 3.91
C SER A 37 16.35 1.94 5.29
N CYS A 38 16.34 3.27 5.37
CA CYS A 38 16.33 3.97 6.65
C CYS A 38 14.98 3.73 7.38
N VAL A 39 14.97 3.85 8.71
CA VAL A 39 13.76 3.67 9.53
C VAL A 39 12.66 4.68 9.18
N GLU A 40 13.07 5.90 8.81
CA GLU A 40 12.19 7.01 8.43
C GLU A 40 11.77 6.95 6.96
N GLN A 41 12.42 6.12 6.16
CA GLN A 41 12.15 6.02 4.74
C GLN A 41 10.81 5.31 4.51
N THR A 42 10.01 5.89 3.62
CA THR A 42 8.79 5.28 3.11
C THR A 42 9.03 4.90 1.65
N VAL A 43 8.68 3.67 1.28
CA VAL A 43 8.83 3.14 -0.08
C VAL A 43 7.45 2.81 -0.62
N GLU A 44 7.18 3.18 -1.88
CA GLU A 44 5.95 2.80 -2.56
C GLU A 44 6.19 1.58 -3.44
N TYR A 45 5.36 0.55 -3.28
CA TYR A 45 5.38 -0.64 -4.09
C TYR A 45 3.95 -1.05 -4.45
N LEU A 46 3.66 -1.18 -5.75
CA LEU A 46 2.32 -1.43 -6.27
C LEU A 46 1.27 -0.45 -5.71
N GLY A 47 1.61 0.83 -5.59
CA GLY A 47 0.70 1.85 -5.05
C GLY A 47 0.44 1.77 -3.54
N LEU A 48 1.14 0.88 -2.83
CA LEU A 48 1.10 0.77 -1.38
C LEU A 48 2.37 1.37 -0.78
N ALA A 49 2.21 2.18 0.26
CA ALA A 49 3.35 2.67 1.02
C ALA A 49 3.76 1.67 2.10
N PHE A 50 5.05 1.48 2.24
CA PHE A 50 5.70 0.67 3.26
C PHE A 50 6.70 1.54 4.03
N ASN A 51 6.71 1.40 5.34
CA ASN A 51 7.71 1.95 6.23
C ASN A 51 8.53 0.81 6.86
N SER A 52 9.45 1.17 7.75
CA SER A 52 10.29 0.20 8.48
C SER A 52 9.53 -0.82 9.32
N LYS A 53 8.27 -0.55 9.69
CA LYS A 53 7.39 -1.47 10.43
C LYS A 53 6.52 -2.34 9.52
N GLY A 54 6.73 -2.27 8.20
CA GLY A 54 5.94 -2.95 7.19
C GLY A 54 5.00 -1.97 6.50
N ARG A 55 3.76 -2.37 6.26
CA ARG A 55 2.84 -1.54 5.48
C ARG A 55 2.44 -0.27 6.24
N ALA A 56 2.63 0.89 5.62
CA ALA A 56 2.09 2.14 6.12
C ALA A 56 0.58 2.18 5.86
N LEU A 57 -0.19 2.51 6.90
CA LEU A 57 -1.63 2.76 6.78
C LEU A 57 -1.85 4.01 5.92
N LEU A 58 -2.08 3.81 4.62
CA LEU A 58 -2.65 4.87 3.79
C LEU A 58 -4.09 5.13 4.22
N ARG A 59 -4.47 6.41 4.30
CA ARG A 59 -5.87 6.82 4.40
C ARG A 59 -6.43 6.87 2.98
N PRO A 60 -7.23 5.88 2.53
CA PRO A 60 -7.73 5.83 1.15
C PRO A 60 -8.61 7.04 0.81
N THR A 61 -9.24 7.64 1.83
CA THR A 61 -10.03 8.86 1.73
C THR A 61 -9.24 10.04 1.18
N GLY A 62 -7.95 10.18 1.54
CA GLY A 62 -7.14 11.31 1.10
C GLY A 62 -6.84 11.32 -0.40
N LYS A 63 -6.91 10.16 -1.07
CA LYS A 63 -6.77 10.06 -2.54
C LYS A 63 -8.11 10.16 -3.27
N LEU A 64 -9.21 9.83 -2.60
CA LEU A 64 -10.56 9.85 -3.20
C LEU A 64 -11.17 11.26 -3.21
N GLU A 65 -10.95 12.06 -2.15
CA GLU A 65 -11.40 13.45 -2.04
C GLU A 65 -10.97 14.35 -3.22
N PRO A 66 -9.69 14.38 -3.65
CA PRO A 66 -9.30 15.19 -4.80
C PRO A 66 -9.91 14.68 -6.12
N VAL A 67 -10.13 13.37 -6.24
CA VAL A 67 -10.76 12.80 -7.45
C VAL A 67 -12.25 13.15 -7.51
N SER A 68 -12.98 13.08 -6.39
CA SER A 68 -14.38 13.50 -6.35
C SER A 68 -14.53 15.00 -6.61
N GLN A 69 -13.64 15.83 -6.05
CA GLN A 69 -13.61 17.27 -6.33
C GLN A 69 -13.33 17.57 -7.80
N ASN A 70 -12.37 16.90 -8.43
CA ASN A 70 -12.06 17.08 -9.85
C ASN A 70 -13.23 16.66 -10.75
N ILE A 71 -13.94 15.58 -10.40
CA ILE A 71 -15.15 15.16 -11.12
C ILE A 71 -16.26 16.19 -10.93
N ALA A 72 -16.46 16.72 -9.73
CA ALA A 72 -17.46 17.75 -9.45
C ALA A 72 -17.20 19.06 -10.21
N GLN A 73 -15.93 19.42 -10.44
CA GLN A 73 -15.53 20.61 -11.21
C GLN A 73 -15.72 20.46 -12.73
N ALA A 74 -15.85 19.24 -13.26
CA ALA A 74 -15.95 18.96 -14.69
C ALA A 74 -17.42 18.86 -15.19
N PRO A 75 -18.30 19.78 -14.75
CA PRO A 75 -19.71 19.56 -14.40
C PRO A 75 -20.39 18.39 -15.15
N PRO A 76 -20.33 17.16 -14.62
CA PRO A 76 -21.06 16.04 -15.20
C PRO A 76 -22.54 16.19 -14.90
N LYS A 77 -23.40 15.61 -15.76
CA LYS A 77 -24.82 15.51 -15.43
C LYS A 77 -24.97 14.64 -14.16
N PRO A 78 -25.94 14.90 -13.27
CA PRO A 78 -26.08 14.18 -11.99
C PRO A 78 -26.11 12.64 -12.13
N HIS A 79 -26.67 12.12 -13.22
CA HIS A 79 -26.70 10.69 -13.52
C HIS A 79 -25.36 10.12 -14.01
N GLN A 80 -24.48 10.94 -14.57
CA GLN A 80 -23.15 10.52 -15.04
C GLN A 80 -22.13 10.48 -13.90
N TYR A 81 -22.36 11.25 -12.84
CA TYR A 81 -21.48 11.30 -11.67
C TYR A 81 -21.19 9.91 -11.05
N PRO A 82 -22.19 9.09 -10.69
CA PRO A 82 -21.94 7.77 -10.10
C PRO A 82 -21.20 6.83 -11.07
N ASP A 83 -21.50 6.88 -12.37
CA ASP A 83 -20.83 6.06 -13.39
C ASP A 83 -19.36 6.43 -13.56
N ILE A 84 -19.06 7.73 -13.59
CA ILE A 84 -17.69 8.25 -13.68
C ILE A 84 -16.92 7.89 -12.40
N LEU A 85 -17.55 8.03 -11.24
CA LEU A 85 -16.91 7.75 -9.96
C LEU A 85 -16.66 6.25 -9.79
N ALA A 86 -17.57 5.38 -10.23
CA ALA A 86 -17.38 3.94 -10.24
C ALA A 86 -16.24 3.48 -11.16
N ARG A 87 -16.15 4.07 -12.36
CA ARG A 87 -15.13 3.70 -13.36
C ARG A 87 -13.75 4.27 -13.06
N PHE A 88 -13.67 5.52 -12.62
CA PHE A 88 -12.41 6.26 -12.52
C PHE A 88 -12.00 6.58 -11.07
N GLY A 89 -12.97 6.82 -10.18
CA GLY A 89 -12.72 7.17 -8.79
C GLY A 89 -12.42 5.97 -7.89
N LEU A 90 -13.14 4.86 -8.10
CA LEU A 90 -13.02 3.69 -7.23
C LEU A 90 -11.87 2.75 -7.59
N SER A 91 -11.32 2.78 -8.81
CA SER A 91 -10.30 1.82 -9.26
C SER A 91 -9.03 1.83 -8.40
N LYS A 92 -8.47 3.01 -8.12
CA LYS A 92 -7.30 3.20 -7.25
C LYS A 92 -7.52 2.76 -5.80
N PRO A 93 -8.53 3.28 -5.08
CA PRO A 93 -8.78 2.83 -3.71
C PRO A 93 -9.20 1.37 -3.65
N ASN A 94 -9.88 0.82 -4.66
CA ASN A 94 -10.22 -0.61 -4.69
C ASN A 94 -8.95 -1.48 -4.76
N HIS A 95 -7.96 -1.10 -5.57
CA HIS A 95 -6.65 -1.76 -5.57
C HIS A 95 -5.96 -1.69 -4.20
N GLU A 96 -5.95 -0.53 -3.56
CA GLU A 96 -5.36 -0.35 -2.22
C GLU A 96 -6.12 -1.10 -1.12
N LEU A 97 -7.44 -1.25 -1.26
CA LEU A 97 -8.32 -1.98 -0.34
C LEU A 97 -8.25 -3.50 -0.54
N ILE A 98 -8.05 -3.99 -1.77
CA ILE A 98 -7.90 -5.43 -2.09
C ILE A 98 -6.53 -5.93 -1.66
N LEU A 99 -5.47 -5.21 -2.02
CA LEU A 99 -4.14 -5.46 -1.47
C LEU A 99 -4.04 -5.01 0.00
N GLY A 100 -5.11 -4.36 0.48
CA GLY A 100 -5.48 -3.78 1.78
C GLY A 100 -5.73 -4.70 2.96
N MET A 101 -5.42 -4.22 4.17
CA MET A 101 -6.33 -4.46 5.29
C MET A 101 -7.43 -3.39 5.27
N ALA A 102 -8.55 -3.71 4.61
CA ALA A 102 -9.71 -2.83 4.56
C ALA A 102 -10.50 -2.89 5.88
N HIS A 103 -10.36 -1.87 6.73
CA HIS A 103 -11.21 -1.76 7.93
C HIS A 103 -12.61 -1.26 7.59
N ARG A 104 -13.63 -1.78 8.29
CA ARG A 104 -15.03 -1.34 8.16
C ARG A 104 -15.21 0.18 8.30
N ARG A 105 -14.44 0.84 9.18
CA ARG A 105 -14.46 2.30 9.35
C ARG A 105 -13.96 3.03 8.09
N THR A 106 -12.94 2.49 7.43
CA THR A 106 -12.37 3.04 6.20
C THR A 106 -13.37 2.91 5.04
N LEU A 107 -14.01 1.75 4.91
CA LEU A 107 -15.06 1.52 3.91
C LEU A 107 -16.26 2.45 4.11
N LYS A 108 -16.71 2.64 5.37
CA LYS A 108 -17.79 3.60 5.67
C LYS A 108 -17.45 5.04 5.27
N ARG A 109 -16.20 5.48 5.46
CA ARG A 109 -15.79 6.83 5.06
C ARG A 109 -15.73 6.98 3.54
N VAL A 110 -15.29 5.94 2.83
CA VAL A 110 -15.32 5.90 1.36
C VAL A 110 -16.76 5.99 0.87
N ASP A 111 -17.70 5.24 1.45
CA ASP A 111 -19.13 5.31 1.10
C ASP A 111 -19.72 6.72 1.28
N ILE A 112 -19.34 7.43 2.35
CA ILE A 112 -19.77 8.82 2.58
C ILE A 112 -19.24 9.80 1.52
N ILE A 113 -18.04 9.59 0.98
CA ILE A 113 -17.45 10.47 -0.05
C ILE A 113 -18.08 10.21 -1.43
N VAL A 114 -18.55 8.99 -1.66
CA VAL A 114 -19.13 8.54 -2.93
C VAL A 114 -20.59 8.98 -3.07
N ARG A 115 -21.33 9.10 -1.96
CA ARG A 115 -22.72 9.57 -1.92
C ARG A 115 -22.83 11.08 -2.04
#